data_AF-K0URP2-F1
#
_entry.id   AF-K0URP2-F1
#
_cell.length_a   1.000
_cell.length_b   1.000
_cell.length_c   1.000
_cell.angle_alpha   90.00
_cell.angle_beta   90.00
_cell.angle_gamma   90.00
#
_symmetry.space_group_name_H-M   'P 1'
#
loop_
_entity.id
_entity.type
_entity.pdbx_description
1 polymer ?
#
loop_
_entity_poly.entity_id
_entity_poly.type
_entity_poly.pdbx_seq_one_letter_code
_entity_poly.pdbx_strand_id
1 'polypeptide(L)'
;MYLSDQSTRGDVPKLVHRRRAGRVDTSVAGAHEDQGLLGAPIFEFPACAPCPLPTAAQCRTALRQAIVRAIGLARTAADKVDASISVAPAARDADAVRTATIFRNFFGHDPSRPVPWAGQQASGVSVASRLRSAARELDGGRRITFECRPATAGCADHDLTCCTPCDNGWVHPGAGRNTVVLCPLFWAATRDIRAGIIIHEMLHLLYGHLRDVGQGRIRNACYEAFALRLAGVTPDPFDVCNCRATACPAAVC
;
A
#
# COMPACT_ATOMS: atom_id res chain seq x y z
N MET A 1 29.95 39.66 49.43
CA MET A 1 28.74 40.46 49.11
C MET A 1 27.81 39.53 48.35
N TYR A 2 26.80 38.91 48.99
CA TYR A 2 25.42 39.43 49.22
C TYR A 2 24.84 39.98 47.90
N LEU A 3 23.75 39.48 47.30
CA LEU A 3 22.48 38.97 47.86
C LEU A 3 21.77 37.95 46.92
N SER A 4 20.94 37.13 47.57
CA SER A 4 19.92 36.20 47.05
C SER A 4 18.65 36.91 46.54
N ASP A 5 17.89 36.27 45.65
CA ASP A 5 16.42 36.08 45.75
C ASP A 5 15.93 35.10 44.65
N GLN A 6 15.35 33.94 45.01
CA GLN A 6 13.92 33.64 45.20
C GLN A 6 13.05 33.85 43.93
N SER A 7 12.59 32.75 43.33
CA SER A 7 11.28 32.12 43.59
C SER A 7 10.15 32.75 42.77
N THR A 8 9.59 32.00 41.83
CA THR A 8 8.14 31.69 41.83
C THR A 8 7.87 30.52 40.90
N ARG A 9 7.35 29.44 41.50
CA ARG A 9 6.62 28.35 40.84
C ARG A 9 5.34 28.91 40.22
N GLY A 10 5.06 28.52 38.98
CA GLY A 10 3.76 28.69 38.34
C GLY A 10 3.20 27.33 37.94
N ASP A 11 2.37 26.76 38.80
CA ASP A 11 1.49 25.61 38.55
C ASP A 11 0.16 26.10 37.97
N VAL A 12 -0.25 25.66 36.76
CA VAL A 12 -1.67 25.51 36.33
C VAL A 12 -1.72 24.70 35.00
N PRO A 13 -2.79 23.95 34.64
CA PRO A 13 -3.46 22.85 35.33
C PRO A 13 -3.46 21.53 34.50
N LYS A 14 -3.54 20.40 35.21
CA LYS A 14 -3.81 19.06 34.66
C LYS A 14 -5.24 18.99 34.10
N LEU A 15 -5.40 18.72 32.80
CA LEU A 15 -6.68 18.30 32.22
C LEU A 15 -6.97 16.85 32.64
N VAL A 16 -7.88 16.70 33.59
CA VAL A 16 -8.47 15.43 34.01
C VAL A 16 -9.63 15.11 33.06
N HIS A 17 -9.40 14.24 32.08
CA HIS A 17 -10.52 13.62 31.36
C HIS A 17 -11.14 12.52 32.22
N ARG A 18 -12.27 12.89 32.81
CA ARG A 18 -13.18 12.08 33.62
C ARG A 18 -13.71 10.92 32.77
N ARG A 19 -13.38 9.69 33.15
CA ARG A 19 -14.06 8.47 32.67
C ARG A 19 -15.54 8.55 33.05
N ARG A 20 -16.43 8.40 32.07
CA ARG A 20 -17.81 7.95 32.30
C ARG A 20 -17.92 6.50 31.87
N ALA A 21 -18.11 5.63 32.85
CA ALA A 21 -18.64 4.30 32.66
C ALA A 21 -20.11 4.43 32.26
N GLY A 22 -20.47 3.84 31.12
CA GLY A 22 -21.84 3.75 30.61
C GLY A 22 -22.10 2.31 30.16
N ARG A 23 -22.91 1.64 30.98
CA ARG A 23 -23.69 0.41 30.80
C ARG A 23 -23.70 -0.26 29.42
N VAL A 24 -23.43 -1.57 29.45
CA VAL A 24 -23.73 -2.54 28.40
C VAL A 24 -25.24 -2.75 28.35
N ASP A 25 -25.85 -2.53 27.19
CA ASP A 25 -27.15 -3.09 26.82
C ASP A 25 -26.99 -3.91 25.53
N THR A 26 -27.18 -5.22 25.69
CA THR A 26 -27.33 -6.21 24.63
C THR A 26 -28.76 -6.16 24.10
N SER A 27 -28.96 -5.79 22.84
CA SER A 27 -30.08 -6.32 22.06
C SER A 27 -29.81 -6.23 20.55
N VAL A 28 -30.39 -7.21 19.86
CA VAL A 28 -30.11 -7.68 18.51
C VAL A 28 -31.03 -6.98 17.50
N ALA A 29 -30.57 -6.97 16.24
CA ALA A 29 -31.32 -6.74 14.99
C ALA A 29 -31.45 -5.30 14.50
N GLY A 30 -30.99 -5.10 13.27
CA GLY A 30 -31.16 -3.86 12.51
C GLY A 30 -30.06 -3.66 11.50
N ALA A 31 -30.07 -4.48 10.44
CA ALA A 31 -29.32 -4.18 9.22
C ALA A 31 -29.83 -2.84 8.67
N HIS A 32 -28.98 -1.81 8.73
CA HIS A 32 -29.16 -0.60 7.94
C HIS A 32 -27.85 -0.36 7.19
N GLU A 33 -27.95 -0.49 5.87
CA GLU A 33 -26.96 -0.04 4.91
C GLU A 33 -26.62 1.43 5.19
N ASP A 34 -25.40 1.66 5.67
CA ASP A 34 -24.81 3.00 5.70
C ASP A 34 -24.26 3.31 4.29
N GLN A 35 -25.19 3.56 3.36
CA GLN A 35 -24.91 4.16 2.06
C GLN A 35 -24.92 5.68 2.23
N GLY A 36 -23.75 6.29 2.51
CA GLY A 36 -23.62 7.73 2.30
C GLY A 36 -22.51 8.40 3.09
N LEU A 37 -21.36 8.60 2.44
CA LEU A 37 -20.53 9.84 2.42
C LEU A 37 -19.05 9.53 2.11
N LEU A 38 -18.77 8.95 0.95
CA LEU A 38 -17.51 9.16 0.22
C LEU A 38 -17.88 9.12 -1.27
N GLY A 39 -17.58 10.19 -2.01
CA GLY A 39 -17.87 10.27 -3.45
C GLY A 39 -17.37 9.00 -4.15
N ALA A 40 -18.21 8.43 -5.02
CA ALA A 40 -17.83 7.24 -5.78
C ALA A 40 -16.42 7.44 -6.36
N PRO A 41 -15.52 6.45 -6.25
CA PRO A 41 -14.16 6.62 -6.73
C PRO A 41 -14.16 7.14 -8.17
N ILE A 42 -13.53 8.29 -8.40
CA ILE A 42 -13.54 8.98 -9.69
C ILE A 42 -12.52 8.28 -10.60
N PHE A 43 -12.83 7.05 -10.99
CA PHE A 43 -12.04 6.29 -11.95
C PHE A 43 -12.63 6.47 -13.34
N GLU A 44 -11.80 6.97 -14.26
CA GLU A 44 -12.12 6.88 -15.68
C GLU A 44 -11.59 5.56 -16.22
N PHE A 45 -12.48 4.80 -16.84
CA PHE A 45 -12.16 3.56 -17.53
C PHE A 45 -12.64 3.65 -18.98
N PRO A 46 -11.82 4.19 -19.90
CA PRO A 46 -12.12 4.09 -21.31
C PRO A 46 -12.23 2.60 -21.70
N ALA A 47 -12.96 2.31 -22.78
CA ALA A 47 -13.22 0.93 -23.20
C ALA A 47 -11.91 0.11 -23.25
N CYS A 48 -11.83 -0.89 -22.38
CA CYS A 48 -10.64 -1.72 -22.20
C CYS A 48 -10.68 -2.92 -23.14
N ALA A 49 -10.34 -2.68 -24.42
CA ALA A 49 -10.26 -3.73 -25.42
C ALA A 49 -9.32 -4.92 -25.06
N PRO A 50 -8.22 -4.74 -24.29
CA PRO A 50 -7.33 -5.84 -23.87
C PRO A 50 -7.85 -6.67 -22.69
N CYS A 51 -8.96 -6.27 -22.05
CA CYS A 51 -9.52 -7.09 -20.99
C CYS A 51 -10.20 -8.33 -21.59
N PRO A 52 -9.85 -9.54 -21.14
CA PRO A 52 -10.35 -10.80 -21.70
C PRO A 52 -11.78 -11.13 -21.29
N LEU A 53 -12.43 -10.30 -20.46
CA LEU A 53 -13.79 -10.54 -20.03
C LEU A 53 -14.79 -10.18 -21.14
N PRO A 54 -15.90 -10.93 -21.28
CA PRO A 54 -16.82 -10.80 -22.42
C PRO A 54 -17.38 -9.39 -22.66
N THR A 55 -17.47 -8.56 -21.62
CA THR A 55 -18.06 -7.22 -21.71
C THR A 55 -17.22 -6.18 -20.98
N ALA A 56 -17.24 -4.94 -21.49
CA ALA A 56 -16.61 -3.80 -20.82
C ALA A 56 -17.16 -3.56 -19.40
N ALA A 57 -18.42 -3.93 -19.13
CA ALA A 57 -19.01 -3.86 -17.80
C ALA A 57 -18.35 -4.85 -16.82
N GLN A 58 -18.08 -6.09 -17.25
CA GLN A 58 -17.38 -7.07 -16.43
C GLN A 58 -15.94 -6.63 -16.13
N CYS A 59 -15.24 -6.04 -17.11
CA CYS A 59 -13.91 -5.47 -16.90
C CYS A 59 -13.92 -4.35 -15.85
N ARG A 60 -14.88 -3.42 -15.93
CA ARG A 60 -15.06 -2.36 -14.93
C ARG A 60 -15.34 -2.93 -13.54
N THR A 61 -16.21 -3.92 -13.44
CA THR A 61 -16.52 -4.57 -12.15
C THR A 61 -15.30 -5.26 -11.56
N ALA A 62 -14.55 -6.03 -12.36
CA ALA A 62 -13.35 -6.71 -11.92
C ALA A 62 -12.26 -5.73 -11.46
N LEU A 63 -12.06 -4.63 -12.19
CA LEU A 63 -11.14 -3.56 -11.79
C LEU A 63 -11.59 -2.89 -10.49
N ARG A 64 -12.88 -2.54 -10.36
CA ARG A 64 -13.41 -1.94 -9.13
C ARG A 64 -13.21 -2.84 -7.92
N GLN A 65 -13.44 -4.15 -8.07
CA GLN A 65 -13.18 -5.13 -7.02
C GLN A 65 -11.69 -5.19 -6.66
N ALA A 66 -10.80 -5.17 -7.65
CA ALA A 66 -9.37 -5.14 -7.42
C ALA A 66 -8.93 -3.88 -6.67
N ILE A 67 -9.49 -2.71 -7.00
CA ILE A 67 -9.20 -1.45 -6.32
C ILE A 67 -9.70 -1.46 -4.86
N VAL A 68 -10.95 -1.87 -4.62
CA VAL A 68 -11.48 -1.99 -3.25
C VAL A 68 -10.64 -2.96 -2.42
N ARG A 69 -10.21 -4.07 -3.04
CA ARG A 69 -9.31 -5.03 -2.39
C ARG A 69 -7.94 -4.43 -2.11
N ALA A 70 -7.38 -3.64 -3.03
CA ALA A 70 -6.09 -2.97 -2.87
C ALA A 70 -6.13 -1.98 -1.69
N ILE A 71 -7.20 -1.19 -1.57
CA ILE A 71 -7.44 -0.30 -0.43
C ILE A 71 -7.42 -1.09 0.89
N GLY A 72 -8.18 -2.20 0.94
CA GLY A 72 -8.22 -3.07 2.11
C GLY A 72 -6.86 -3.66 2.48
N LEU A 73 -6.15 -4.23 1.51
CA LEU A 73 -4.81 -4.80 1.70
C LEU A 73 -3.82 -3.75 2.22
N ALA A 74 -3.79 -2.57 1.62
CA ALA A 74 -2.86 -1.50 2.01
C ALA A 74 -3.16 -0.95 3.41
N ARG A 75 -4.44 -0.71 3.76
CA ARG A 75 -4.85 -0.29 5.11
C ARG A 75 -4.48 -1.33 6.17
N THR A 76 -4.88 -2.58 5.95
CA THR A 76 -4.58 -3.67 6.89
C THR A 76 -3.08 -3.87 7.07
N ALA A 77 -2.30 -3.79 5.99
CA ALA A 77 -0.84 -3.90 6.07
C ALA A 77 -0.23 -2.74 6.88
N ALA A 78 -0.68 -1.50 6.68
CA ALA A 78 -0.24 -0.35 7.45
C ALA A 78 -0.57 -0.50 8.95
N ASP A 79 -1.79 -0.90 9.28
CA ASP A 79 -2.23 -1.03 10.67
C ASP A 79 -1.48 -2.15 11.41
N LYS A 80 -1.20 -3.27 10.73
CA LYS A 80 -0.34 -4.33 11.27
C LYS A 80 1.08 -3.85 11.52
N VAL A 81 1.64 -3.04 10.62
CA VAL A 81 2.98 -2.45 10.82
C VAL A 81 2.98 -1.54 12.04
N ASP A 82 2.00 -0.65 12.16
CA ASP A 82 1.87 0.25 13.32
C ASP A 82 1.76 -0.53 14.64
N ALA A 83 0.91 -1.57 14.68
CA ALA A 83 0.82 -2.45 15.83
C ALA A 83 2.19 -3.06 16.18
N SER A 84 2.94 -3.51 15.16
CA SER A 84 4.28 -4.11 15.36
C SER A 84 5.36 -3.14 15.85
N ILE A 85 5.19 -1.84 15.67
CA ILE A 85 6.15 -0.81 16.13
C ILE A 85 5.67 -0.05 17.36
N SER A 86 4.42 -0.25 17.79
CA SER A 86 3.85 0.38 18.98
C SER A 86 4.48 -0.07 20.30
N VAL A 87 5.17 -1.22 20.27
CA VAL A 87 5.87 -1.81 21.41
C VAL A 87 7.30 -2.19 21.04
N ALA A 88 8.16 -2.31 22.05
CA ALA A 88 9.53 -2.79 21.85
C ALA A 88 9.54 -4.22 21.27
N PRO A 89 10.55 -4.60 20.45
CA PRO A 89 10.59 -5.92 19.80
C PRO A 89 10.39 -7.12 20.74
N ALA A 90 10.92 -7.06 21.96
CA ALA A 90 10.80 -8.12 22.97
C ALA A 90 9.40 -8.24 23.61
N ALA A 91 8.55 -7.22 23.44
CA ALA A 91 7.21 -7.13 24.03
C ALA A 91 6.08 -7.31 22.99
N ARG A 92 6.42 -7.68 21.75
CA ARG A 92 5.44 -7.92 20.68
C ARG A 92 4.62 -9.17 20.98
N ASP A 93 3.32 -9.07 20.71
CA ASP A 93 2.44 -10.24 20.66
C ASP A 93 2.72 -11.10 19.40
N ALA A 94 2.01 -12.22 19.27
CA ALA A 94 2.21 -13.16 18.16
C ALA A 94 1.94 -12.55 16.78
N ASP A 95 0.93 -11.67 16.63
CA ASP A 95 0.62 -11.06 15.32
C ASP A 95 1.64 -9.98 14.96
N ALA A 96 2.09 -9.20 15.94
CA ALA A 96 3.18 -8.23 15.80
C ALA A 96 4.52 -8.91 15.47
N VAL A 97 4.83 -10.05 16.11
CA VAL A 97 6.01 -10.86 15.79
C VAL A 97 5.92 -11.41 14.36
N ARG A 98 4.76 -11.93 13.96
CA ARG A 98 4.54 -12.42 12.58
C ARG A 98 4.72 -11.29 11.57
N THR A 99 4.12 -10.13 11.82
CA THR A 99 4.22 -8.95 10.96
C THR A 99 5.67 -8.48 10.83
N ALA A 100 6.39 -8.34 11.95
CA ALA A 100 7.80 -7.96 11.93
C ALA A 100 8.69 -8.98 11.21
N THR A 101 8.36 -10.28 11.31
CA THR A 101 9.06 -11.34 10.57
C THR A 101 8.87 -11.21 9.07
N ILE A 102 7.62 -11.02 8.63
CA ILE A 102 7.31 -10.81 7.21
C ILE A 102 7.98 -9.52 6.72
N PHE A 103 7.93 -8.45 7.51
CA PHE A 103 8.60 -7.18 7.19
C PHE A 103 10.10 -7.37 6.98
N ARG A 104 10.79 -8.06 7.90
CA ARG A 104 12.23 -8.35 7.76
C ARG A 104 12.56 -9.09 6.47
N ASN A 105 11.69 -9.99 6.01
CA ASN A 105 11.91 -10.73 4.77
C ASN A 105 11.88 -9.86 3.51
N PHE A 106 11.11 -8.76 3.52
CA PHE A 106 10.95 -7.87 2.37
C PHE A 106 11.81 -6.61 2.45
N PHE A 107 12.06 -6.08 3.65
CA PHE A 107 12.78 -4.82 3.85
C PHE A 107 14.18 -5.02 4.44
N GLY A 108 14.52 -6.23 4.88
CA GLY A 108 15.86 -6.61 5.35
C GLY A 108 16.23 -6.12 6.75
N HIS A 109 15.30 -5.55 7.50
CA HIS A 109 15.52 -5.06 8.86
C HIS A 109 14.22 -5.02 9.66
N ASP A 110 14.32 -4.89 10.98
CA ASP A 110 13.16 -4.80 11.86
C ASP A 110 12.37 -3.49 11.64
N PRO A 111 11.03 -3.50 11.62
CA PRO A 111 10.25 -2.29 11.36
C PRO A 111 10.42 -1.19 12.42
N SER A 112 10.89 -1.51 13.64
CA SER A 112 11.20 -0.49 14.65
C SER A 112 12.58 0.15 14.47
N ARG A 113 13.40 -0.33 13.52
CA ARG A 113 14.76 0.18 13.31
C ARG A 113 14.71 1.58 12.69
N PRO A 114 15.37 2.59 13.30
CA PRO A 114 15.59 3.88 12.66
C PRO A 114 16.39 3.75 11.36
N VAL A 115 15.98 4.45 10.31
CA VAL A 115 16.66 4.40 9.00
C VAL A 115 16.92 5.80 8.42
N PRO A 116 18.08 6.04 7.78
CA PRO A 116 18.43 7.37 7.26
C PRO A 116 17.47 7.91 6.21
N TRP A 117 16.97 7.04 5.32
CA TRP A 117 16.07 7.42 4.22
C TRP A 117 14.64 7.78 4.69
N ALA A 118 14.32 7.54 5.97
CA ALA A 118 13.07 7.95 6.61
C ALA A 118 13.32 9.05 7.66
N GLY A 119 14.37 9.88 7.49
CA GLY A 119 14.68 10.96 8.43
C GLY A 119 14.99 10.45 9.84
N GLN A 120 15.65 9.29 9.95
CA GLN A 120 15.97 8.61 11.21
C GLN A 120 14.73 8.17 12.02
N GLN A 121 13.57 8.05 11.40
CA GLN A 121 12.40 7.41 12.00
C GLN A 121 12.45 5.89 11.84
N ALA A 122 11.69 5.18 12.67
CA ALA A 122 11.45 3.75 12.50
C ALA A 122 10.92 3.48 11.07
N SER A 123 11.54 2.57 10.34
CA SER A 123 11.20 2.31 8.94
C SER A 123 9.74 1.92 8.73
N GLY A 124 9.15 1.21 9.71
CA GLY A 124 7.74 0.84 9.72
C GLY A 124 6.81 2.06 9.60
N VAL A 125 7.16 3.20 10.20
CA VAL A 125 6.37 4.45 10.09
C VAL A 125 6.28 4.91 8.64
N SER A 126 7.41 4.93 7.94
CA SER A 126 7.45 5.32 6.53
C SER A 126 6.69 4.34 5.65
N VAL A 127 6.83 3.04 5.89
CA VAL A 127 6.14 2.00 5.12
C VAL A 127 4.63 2.10 5.30
N ALA A 128 4.16 2.20 6.56
CA ALA A 128 2.74 2.35 6.88
C ALA A 128 2.15 3.64 6.28
N SER A 129 2.89 4.76 6.35
CA SER A 129 2.48 6.03 5.76
C SER A 129 2.28 5.95 4.24
N ARG A 130 3.17 5.27 3.52
CA ARG A 130 3.08 5.08 2.06
C ARG A 130 1.91 4.18 1.67
N LEU A 131 1.70 3.07 2.38
CA LEU A 131 0.54 2.19 2.17
C LEU A 131 -0.78 2.92 2.43
N ARG A 132 -0.85 3.73 3.50
CA ARG A 132 -2.04 4.56 3.77
C ARG A 132 -2.27 5.59 2.68
N SER A 133 -1.20 6.17 2.13
CA SER A 133 -1.34 7.13 1.04
C SER A 133 -1.84 6.45 -0.23
N ALA A 134 -1.30 5.30 -0.62
CA ALA A 134 -1.87 4.51 -1.72
C ALA A 134 -3.37 4.23 -1.50
N ALA A 135 -3.75 3.78 -0.29
CA ALA A 135 -5.14 3.52 0.05
C ALA A 135 -6.03 4.78 -0.02
N ARG A 136 -5.60 5.92 0.54
CA ARG A 136 -6.39 7.17 0.49
C ARG A 136 -6.61 7.65 -0.94
N GLU A 137 -5.57 7.60 -1.77
CA GLU A 137 -5.63 8.14 -3.13
C GLU A 137 -6.54 7.27 -4.00
N LEU A 138 -6.50 5.94 -3.81
CA LEU A 138 -7.47 5.01 -4.39
C LEU A 138 -8.89 5.22 -3.84
N ASP A 139 -9.05 5.58 -2.57
CA ASP A 139 -10.35 5.84 -1.93
C ASP A 139 -10.90 7.26 -2.21
N GLY A 140 -10.63 7.79 -3.40
CA GLY A 140 -11.15 9.08 -3.86
C GLY A 140 -10.27 10.30 -3.51
N GLY A 141 -9.10 10.12 -2.90
CA GLY A 141 -8.18 11.23 -2.63
C GLY A 141 -7.64 11.91 -3.90
N ARG A 142 -7.53 11.14 -5.01
CA ARG A 142 -7.10 11.65 -6.31
C ARG A 142 -7.88 10.99 -7.43
N ARG A 143 -8.10 11.75 -8.50
CA ARG A 143 -8.58 11.20 -9.77
C ARG A 143 -7.47 10.38 -10.43
N ILE A 144 -7.68 9.07 -10.52
CA ILE A 144 -6.77 8.12 -11.16
C ILE A 144 -7.47 7.53 -12.39
N THR A 145 -6.79 7.56 -13.53
CA THR A 145 -7.27 6.95 -14.77
C THR A 145 -6.66 5.57 -14.92
N PHE A 146 -7.47 4.56 -15.21
CA PHE A 146 -6.98 3.22 -15.51
C PHE A 146 -7.16 2.96 -17.00
N GLU A 147 -6.05 2.86 -17.72
CA GLU A 147 -6.05 2.61 -19.15
C GLU A 147 -5.61 1.18 -19.43
N CYS A 148 -6.16 0.55 -20.45
CA CYS A 148 -5.71 -0.75 -20.88
C CYS A 148 -4.92 -0.66 -22.16
N ARG A 149 -3.85 -1.45 -22.25
CA ARG A 149 -3.04 -1.57 -23.46
C ARG A 149 -2.86 -3.02 -23.88
N PRO A 150 -2.84 -3.32 -25.19
CA PRO A 150 -2.59 -4.66 -25.68
C PRO A 150 -1.13 -5.04 -25.46
N ALA A 151 -0.84 -6.33 -25.26
CA ALA A 151 0.53 -6.83 -25.35
C ALA A 151 0.94 -6.93 -26.82
N THR A 152 2.14 -6.46 -27.17
CA THR A 152 2.67 -6.53 -28.53
C THR A 152 4.14 -6.96 -28.48
N ALA A 153 4.52 -7.93 -29.32
CA ALA A 153 5.92 -8.34 -29.43
C ALA A 153 6.76 -7.18 -29.97
N GLY A 154 7.89 -6.89 -29.33
CA GLY A 154 8.75 -5.75 -29.68
C GLY A 154 8.23 -4.40 -29.22
N CYS A 155 7.20 -4.36 -28.37
CA CYS A 155 6.83 -3.14 -27.63
C CYS A 155 8.05 -2.65 -26.84
N ALA A 156 8.43 -1.37 -27.03
CA ALA A 156 9.51 -0.79 -26.26
C ALA A 156 9.06 -0.59 -24.80
N ASP A 157 10.01 -0.66 -23.85
CA ASP A 157 9.72 -0.37 -22.46
C ASP A 157 9.08 1.03 -22.34
N HIS A 158 7.92 1.09 -21.68
CA HIS A 158 7.12 2.30 -21.49
C HIS A 158 6.56 2.95 -22.78
N ASP A 159 6.38 2.19 -23.85
CA ASP A 159 5.61 2.66 -25.02
C ASP A 159 4.16 2.98 -24.61
N LEU A 160 3.65 4.13 -25.02
CA LEU A 160 2.32 4.62 -24.60
C LEU A 160 1.16 3.93 -25.30
N THR A 161 1.44 3.06 -26.25
CA THR A 161 0.46 2.41 -27.13
C THR A 161 0.34 0.91 -26.89
N CYS A 162 1.30 0.29 -26.22
CA CYS A 162 1.35 -1.16 -25.99
C CYS A 162 1.94 -1.51 -24.62
N CYS A 163 1.84 -2.78 -24.26
CA CYS A 163 2.59 -3.40 -23.18
C CYS A 163 3.59 -4.41 -23.75
N THR A 164 4.70 -4.63 -23.05
CA THR A 164 5.47 -5.84 -23.30
C THR A 164 4.66 -7.07 -22.85
N PRO A 165 4.88 -8.27 -23.43
CA PRO A 165 4.16 -9.47 -23.02
C PRO A 165 4.33 -9.85 -21.54
N CYS A 166 5.38 -9.32 -20.90
CA CYS A 166 5.75 -9.60 -19.51
C CYS A 166 5.18 -8.61 -18.50
N ASP A 167 4.55 -7.52 -18.95
CA ASP A 167 4.07 -6.49 -18.04
C ASP A 167 2.72 -6.86 -17.44
N ASN A 168 2.60 -6.66 -16.13
CA ASN A 168 1.31 -6.63 -15.43
C ASN A 168 0.64 -5.27 -15.59
N GLY A 169 1.43 -4.21 -15.42
CA GLY A 169 1.01 -2.83 -15.56
C GLY A 169 2.21 -1.91 -15.38
N TRP A 170 1.99 -0.63 -15.57
CA TRP A 170 3.00 0.40 -15.34
C TRP A 170 2.31 1.76 -15.16
N VAL A 171 3.00 2.71 -14.53
CA VAL A 171 2.61 4.13 -14.53
C VAL A 171 3.54 4.93 -15.43
N HIS A 172 3.03 6.02 -16.00
CA HIS A 172 3.86 6.89 -16.84
C HIS A 172 4.63 7.90 -15.98
N PRO A 173 5.96 7.79 -15.83
CA PRO A 173 6.75 8.87 -15.25
C PRO A 173 6.77 10.05 -16.23
N GLY A 174 6.23 11.20 -15.82
CA GLY A 174 6.38 12.46 -16.59
C GLY A 174 5.21 12.87 -17.50
N ALA A 175 4.16 12.08 -17.68
CA ALA A 175 3.00 12.53 -18.48
C ALA A 175 2.09 13.54 -17.76
N GLY A 176 2.33 13.83 -16.47
CA GLY A 176 1.40 14.62 -15.65
C GLY A 176 0.02 13.97 -15.51
N ARG A 177 -0.14 12.73 -15.99
CA ARG A 177 -1.37 11.97 -15.99
C ARG A 177 -1.32 11.01 -14.81
N ASN A 178 -2.34 11.07 -13.96
CA ASN A 178 -2.57 10.11 -12.89
C ASN A 178 -3.04 8.77 -13.47
N THR A 179 -2.27 8.20 -14.41
CA THR A 179 -2.68 7.06 -15.21
C THR A 179 -1.91 5.82 -14.80
N VAL A 180 -2.66 4.76 -14.51
CA VAL A 180 -2.17 3.40 -14.38
C VAL A 180 -2.53 2.64 -15.65
N VAL A 181 -1.53 2.11 -16.34
CA VAL A 181 -1.72 1.24 -17.50
C VAL A 181 -1.80 -0.21 -17.05
N LEU A 182 -2.85 -0.90 -17.49
CA LEU A 182 -3.14 -2.31 -17.19
C LEU A 182 -2.89 -3.14 -18.45
N CYS A 183 -2.01 -4.12 -18.31
CA CYS A 183 -1.59 -5.00 -19.39
C CYS A 183 -2.33 -6.36 -19.32
N PRO A 184 -2.24 -7.22 -20.35
CA PRO A 184 -2.95 -8.50 -20.36
C PRO A 184 -2.67 -9.40 -19.14
N LEU A 185 -1.44 -9.42 -18.61
CA LEU A 185 -1.12 -10.25 -17.44
C LEU A 185 -1.85 -9.82 -16.16
N PHE A 186 -2.14 -8.53 -15.98
CA PHE A 186 -3.01 -8.08 -14.89
C PHE A 186 -4.37 -8.77 -14.95
N TRP A 187 -4.94 -8.91 -16.15
CA TRP A 187 -6.24 -9.56 -16.31
C TRP A 187 -6.17 -11.08 -16.16
N ALA A 188 -5.02 -11.69 -16.43
CA ALA A 188 -4.77 -13.11 -16.18
C ALA A 188 -4.55 -13.42 -14.69
N ALA A 189 -4.07 -12.44 -13.92
CA ALA A 189 -3.80 -12.59 -12.49
C ALA A 189 -5.07 -12.86 -11.67
N THR A 190 -4.91 -13.48 -10.51
CA THR A 190 -6.01 -13.70 -9.57
C THR A 190 -6.49 -12.37 -8.98
N ARG A 191 -7.70 -12.36 -8.38
CA ARG A 191 -8.28 -11.16 -7.76
C ARG A 191 -7.32 -10.48 -6.78
N ASP A 192 -6.65 -11.27 -5.94
CA ASP A 192 -5.75 -10.72 -4.94
C ASP A 192 -4.44 -10.20 -5.54
N ILE A 193 -3.88 -10.89 -6.54
CA ILE A 193 -2.68 -10.42 -7.23
C ILE A 193 -2.97 -9.13 -8.02
N ARG A 194 -4.13 -8.98 -8.65
CA ARG A 194 -4.56 -7.69 -9.25
C ARG A 194 -4.55 -6.54 -8.25
N ALA A 195 -5.00 -6.80 -7.02
CA ALA A 195 -4.97 -5.80 -5.97
C ALA A 195 -3.54 -5.45 -5.55
N GLY A 196 -2.65 -6.45 -5.50
CA GLY A 196 -1.20 -6.26 -5.32
C GLY A 196 -0.60 -5.34 -6.38
N ILE A 197 -0.84 -5.64 -7.66
CA ILE A 197 -0.37 -4.85 -8.80
C ILE A 197 -0.87 -3.40 -8.69
N ILE A 198 -2.12 -3.17 -8.29
CA ILE A 198 -2.63 -1.80 -8.09
C ILE A 198 -1.86 -1.09 -6.97
N ILE A 199 -1.52 -1.76 -5.86
CA ILE A 199 -0.70 -1.16 -4.79
C ILE A 199 0.68 -0.78 -5.34
N HIS A 200 1.31 -1.67 -6.11
CA HIS A 200 2.60 -1.46 -6.75
C HIS A 200 2.60 -0.20 -7.62
N GLU A 201 1.66 -0.12 -8.56
CA GLU A 201 1.55 1.00 -9.48
C GLU A 201 1.21 2.30 -8.76
N MET A 202 0.35 2.25 -7.74
CA MET A 202 0.04 3.44 -6.95
C MET A 202 1.26 3.97 -6.20
N LEU A 203 2.16 3.12 -5.74
CA LEU A 203 3.39 3.57 -5.10
C LEU A 203 4.35 4.20 -6.10
N HIS A 204 4.45 3.66 -7.32
CA HIS A 204 5.15 4.35 -8.40
C HIS A 204 4.52 5.71 -8.72
N LEU A 205 3.19 5.80 -8.75
CA LEU A 205 2.49 7.05 -9.06
C LEU A 205 2.79 8.14 -8.02
N LEU A 206 2.80 7.77 -6.73
CA LEU A 206 2.90 8.73 -5.63
C LEU A 206 4.34 9.08 -5.28
N TYR A 207 5.27 8.15 -5.47
CA TYR A 207 6.64 8.28 -4.96
C TYR A 207 7.71 7.95 -6.00
N GLY A 208 7.31 7.61 -7.22
CA GLY A 208 8.21 7.12 -8.23
C GLY A 208 8.92 5.84 -7.77
N HIS A 209 10.22 5.84 -7.93
CA HIS A 209 11.09 4.73 -7.59
C HIS A 209 11.52 4.81 -6.11
N LEU A 210 10.79 4.11 -5.22
CA LEU A 210 11.07 4.07 -3.78
C LEU A 210 12.38 3.35 -3.42
N ARG A 211 13.32 4.07 -2.78
CA ARG A 211 14.68 3.61 -2.38
C ARG A 211 14.82 3.21 -0.91
N ASP A 212 13.93 2.39 -0.40
CA ASP A 212 13.76 2.14 1.04
C ASP A 212 14.14 0.73 1.51
N VAL A 213 14.44 -0.18 0.59
CA VAL A 213 15.07 -1.45 0.94
C VAL A 213 16.58 -1.18 1.07
N GLY A 214 17.18 -1.57 2.21
CA GLY A 214 18.55 -1.21 2.59
C GLY A 214 19.58 -1.27 1.44
N GLN A 215 20.58 -0.38 1.50
CA GLN A 215 21.62 -0.16 0.46
C GLN A 215 21.12 0.48 -0.85
N GLY A 216 20.14 1.39 -0.79
CA GLY A 216 19.76 2.23 -1.94
C GLY A 216 18.94 1.50 -3.01
N ARG A 217 18.24 0.42 -2.65
CA ARG A 217 17.49 -0.42 -3.61
C ARG A 217 16.09 0.13 -3.84
N ILE A 218 15.71 0.18 -5.11
CA ILE A 218 14.44 0.72 -5.59
C ILE A 218 13.42 -0.39 -5.80
N ARG A 219 12.45 -0.73 -4.92
CA ARG A 219 11.41 -1.74 -5.30
C ARG A 219 10.04 -1.56 -4.65
N ASN A 220 9.13 -0.86 -5.35
CA ASN A 220 7.69 -0.81 -5.02
C ASN A 220 7.07 -2.22 -4.92
N ALA A 221 7.60 -3.19 -5.68
CA ALA A 221 7.29 -4.62 -5.57
C ALA A 221 7.34 -5.17 -4.14
N CYS A 222 8.17 -4.61 -3.26
CA CYS A 222 8.27 -5.08 -1.88
C CYS A 222 7.10 -4.71 -1.02
N TYR A 223 6.44 -3.59 -1.31
CA TYR A 223 5.22 -3.19 -0.63
C TYR A 223 4.05 -4.07 -1.02
N GLU A 224 3.90 -4.32 -2.33
CA GLU A 224 2.93 -5.27 -2.86
C GLU A 224 3.13 -6.65 -2.22
N ALA A 225 4.33 -7.21 -2.33
CA ALA A 225 4.62 -8.55 -1.86
C ALA A 225 4.45 -8.68 -0.34
N PHE A 226 4.81 -7.62 0.40
CA PHE A 226 4.55 -7.51 1.83
C PHE A 226 3.05 -7.54 2.15
N ALA A 227 2.25 -6.69 1.50
CA ALA A 227 0.81 -6.61 1.74
C ALA A 227 0.08 -7.91 1.39
N LEU A 228 0.42 -8.53 0.25
CA LEU A 228 -0.10 -9.83 -0.16
C LEU A 228 0.25 -10.93 0.85
N ARG A 229 1.52 -11.01 1.27
CA ARG A 229 1.97 -12.03 2.23
C ARG A 229 1.29 -11.88 3.59
N LEU A 230 1.07 -10.65 4.05
CA LEU A 230 0.33 -10.38 5.29
C LEU A 230 -1.10 -10.92 5.23
N ALA A 231 -1.76 -10.78 4.08
CA ALA A 231 -3.10 -11.30 3.81
C ALA A 231 -3.15 -12.81 3.53
N GLY A 232 -2.01 -13.51 3.61
CA GLY A 232 -1.94 -14.96 3.36
C GLY A 232 -1.91 -15.34 1.89
N VAL A 233 -1.70 -14.36 1.00
CA VAL A 233 -1.56 -14.58 -0.45
C VAL A 233 -0.08 -14.74 -0.78
N THR A 234 0.27 -15.75 -1.57
CA THR A 234 1.63 -15.92 -2.09
C THR A 234 1.89 -14.88 -3.18
N PRO A 235 2.83 -13.94 -2.98
CA PRO A 235 3.16 -12.96 -4.01
C PRO A 235 3.93 -13.59 -5.16
N ASP A 236 4.05 -12.85 -6.26
CA ASP A 236 4.86 -13.28 -7.40
C ASP A 236 6.32 -13.54 -6.96
N PRO A 237 6.91 -14.70 -7.32
CA PRO A 237 8.29 -15.01 -6.95
C PRO A 237 9.32 -14.00 -7.45
N PHE A 238 9.09 -13.37 -8.62
CA PHE A 238 9.93 -12.31 -9.16
C PHE A 238 9.90 -11.08 -8.25
N ASP A 239 8.71 -10.65 -7.80
CA ASP A 239 8.57 -9.53 -6.84
C ASP A 239 9.22 -9.83 -5.49
N VAL A 240 9.05 -11.05 -4.98
CA VAL A 240 9.70 -11.49 -3.73
C VAL A 240 11.22 -11.51 -3.89
N CYS A 241 11.71 -12.04 -5.02
CA CYS A 241 13.12 -12.07 -5.31
C CYS A 241 13.69 -10.65 -5.39
N ASN A 242 12.95 -9.76 -6.04
CA ASN A 242 13.31 -8.38 -6.23
C ASN A 242 13.62 -7.73 -4.86
N CYS A 243 12.91 -8.08 -3.80
CA CYS A 243 13.16 -7.54 -2.46
C CYS A 243 14.48 -7.99 -1.80
N ARG A 244 15.15 -8.98 -2.37
CA ARG A 244 16.39 -9.55 -1.84
C ARG A 244 17.62 -8.86 -2.45
N ALA A 245 18.77 -9.12 -1.85
CA ALA A 245 20.06 -8.62 -2.33
C ALA A 245 20.55 -9.31 -3.61
N THR A 246 20.06 -10.50 -3.86
CA THR A 246 20.52 -11.35 -4.96
C THR A 246 19.84 -10.97 -6.26
N ALA A 247 20.59 -11.02 -7.36
CA ALA A 247 20.02 -10.87 -8.70
C ALA A 247 18.92 -11.90 -8.92
N CYS A 248 17.80 -11.46 -9.50
CA CYS A 248 16.70 -12.33 -9.82
C CYS A 248 16.92 -13.01 -11.16
N PRO A 249 16.44 -14.24 -11.32
CA PRO A 249 16.28 -14.80 -12.66
C PRO A 249 15.39 -13.86 -13.48
N ALA A 250 15.59 -13.86 -14.80
CA ALA A 250 14.70 -13.15 -15.70
C ALA A 250 13.24 -13.57 -15.44
N ALA A 251 12.31 -12.63 -15.57
CA ALA A 251 10.90 -12.95 -15.50
C ALA A 251 10.59 -14.02 -16.55
N VAL A 252 9.89 -15.09 -16.14
CA VAL A 252 9.43 -16.12 -17.07
C VAL A 252 8.01 -15.74 -17.48
N CYS A 253 7.92 -15.24 -18.70
CA CYS A 253 6.74 -14.92 -19.47
C CYS A 253 7.02 -15.42 -20.90
#